data_AF-A0A7C5ZHY0-F1
#
_entry.id   AF-A0A7C5ZHY0-F1
#
_cell.length_a   1.000
_cell.length_b   1.000
_cell.length_c   1.000
_cell.angle_alpha   90.00
_cell.angle_beta   90.00
_cell.angle_gamma   90.00
#
_symmetry.space_group_name_H-M   'P 1'
#
loop_
_entity.id
_entity.type
_entity.pdbx_description
1 polymer ?
#
loop_
_entity_poly.entity_id
_entity_poly.type
_entity_poly.pdbx_seq_one_letter_code
_entity_poly.pdbx_strand_id
1 'polypeptide(L)'
;MRVSRLVILDLCIIAMALPATWAAQPATSPSADWDIAVSDIWRTDLARRSEQALRRGVRFLLSQQNPDGSWGMGKATDEQGGNTALVTLALLSCGESHQSAAIQRAIAFLKKVQPEKTYHATYSIALRACVWASLPEQLRQNELRADLRWLLDAMIQGPSRARDGRSVDRRGMYDYNVGGSGLGGDYSNSQYGVLGVWYAADAGLEVPRAYWKQVEDGWLAGQCEDGGWAYMPGR
;
A
#
# COMPACT_ATOMS: atom_id res chain seq x y z
N MET A 1 9.52 8.24 26.33
CA MET A 1 9.79 7.10 25.41
C MET A 1 8.70 7.07 24.35
N ARG A 2 9.01 7.47 23.12
CA ARG A 2 8.07 7.40 21.98
C ARG A 2 8.20 6.00 21.38
N VAL A 3 7.17 5.17 21.53
CA VAL A 3 7.06 3.92 20.77
C VAL A 3 6.78 4.32 19.32
N SER A 4 7.74 4.10 18.45
CA SER A 4 7.67 4.44 17.02
C SER A 4 6.53 3.67 16.37
N ARG A 5 5.68 4.37 15.61
CA ARG A 5 4.50 3.86 14.86
C ARG A 5 4.79 2.68 13.92
N LEU A 6 6.05 2.29 13.71
CA LEU A 6 6.45 1.18 12.84
C LEU A 6 6.07 -0.22 13.34
N VAL A 7 5.88 -0.43 14.65
CA VAL A 7 5.66 -1.80 15.18
C VAL A 7 4.24 -2.34 14.92
N ILE A 8 3.28 -1.46 14.61
CA ILE A 8 1.87 -1.88 14.46
C ILE A 8 1.58 -2.48 13.08
N LEU A 9 2.35 -2.14 12.05
CA LEU A 9 2.12 -2.63 10.68
C LEU A 9 2.55 -4.10 10.48
N ASP A 10 3.50 -4.62 11.25
CA ASP A 10 4.00 -6.00 11.08
C ASP A 10 3.17 -7.07 11.84
N LEU A 11 2.29 -6.68 12.77
CA LEU A 11 1.55 -7.64 13.61
C LEU A 11 0.14 -8.01 13.11
N CYS A 12 -0.42 -7.29 12.13
CA CYS A 12 -1.81 -7.50 11.70
C CYS A 12 -1.98 -8.54 10.56
N ILE A 13 -0.91 -9.15 10.05
CA ILE A 13 -0.98 -10.06 8.88
C ILE A 13 -1.21 -11.54 9.23
N ILE A 14 -1.19 -11.96 10.50
CA ILE A 14 -1.16 -13.42 10.84
C ILE A 14 -2.39 -13.97 11.59
N ALA A 15 -3.41 -13.20 11.95
CA ALA A 15 -4.45 -13.74 12.83
C ALA A 15 -5.89 -13.41 12.45
N MET A 16 -6.41 -13.90 11.31
CA MET A 16 -7.84 -14.22 11.14
C MET A 16 -8.08 -15.25 10.03
N ALA A 17 -8.39 -16.50 10.40
CA ALA A 17 -9.44 -17.37 9.82
C ALA A 17 -9.17 -18.85 10.13
N LEU A 18 -9.97 -19.45 11.02
CA LEU A 18 -10.43 -20.83 10.87
C LEU A 18 -11.86 -20.96 11.45
N PRO A 19 -12.80 -21.62 10.74
CA PRO A 19 -14.14 -21.89 11.22
C PRO A 19 -14.13 -23.00 12.29
N ALA A 20 -14.97 -22.80 13.31
CA ALA A 20 -15.17 -23.71 14.41
C ALA A 20 -15.84 -25.01 13.94
N THR A 21 -15.12 -26.13 13.94
CA THR A 21 -15.63 -27.48 14.26
C THR A 21 -14.46 -28.48 14.38
N TRP A 22 -13.61 -28.26 15.37
CA TRP A 22 -12.80 -29.32 15.97
C TRP A 22 -12.98 -29.17 17.47
N ALA A 23 -13.41 -30.22 18.16
CA ALA A 23 -13.48 -30.21 19.61
C ALA A 23 -12.06 -29.94 20.14
N ALA A 24 -11.81 -28.69 20.55
CA ALA A 24 -10.52 -28.28 21.07
C ALA A 24 -10.21 -29.17 22.27
N GLN A 25 -9.20 -30.04 22.12
CA GLN A 25 -8.48 -30.49 23.29
C GLN A 25 -8.07 -29.21 24.03
N PRO A 26 -8.31 -29.09 25.35
CA PRO A 26 -7.84 -27.93 26.10
C PRO A 26 -6.36 -27.82 25.78
N ALA A 27 -5.97 -26.68 25.19
CA ALA A 27 -4.60 -26.44 24.79
C ALA A 27 -3.73 -26.74 26.01
N THR A 28 -2.97 -27.83 25.96
CA THR A 28 -1.87 -28.02 26.89
C THR A 28 -1.06 -26.74 26.78
N SER A 29 -0.89 -26.06 27.91
CA SER A 29 -0.15 -24.81 27.99
C SER A 29 1.08 -24.89 27.08
N PRO A 30 1.35 -23.88 26.24
CA PRO A 30 2.52 -23.90 25.37
C PRO A 30 3.73 -24.30 26.21
N SER A 31 4.49 -25.31 25.76
CA SER A 31 5.75 -25.66 26.41
C SER A 31 6.56 -24.38 26.59
N ALA A 32 7.17 -24.25 27.76
CA ALA A 32 7.79 -23.03 28.31
C ALA A 32 9.04 -22.53 27.55
N ASP A 33 9.09 -22.67 26.23
CA ASP A 33 10.24 -22.35 25.37
C ASP A 33 10.10 -21.03 24.59
N TRP A 34 9.04 -20.25 24.84
CA TRP A 34 8.83 -18.93 24.19
C TRP A 34 9.40 -17.74 24.98
N ASP A 35 10.20 -17.99 26.03
CA ASP A 35 10.88 -16.98 26.84
C ASP A 35 12.07 -16.30 26.13
N ILE A 36 11.93 -16.00 24.83
CA ILE A 36 12.82 -15.04 24.18
C ILE A 36 12.30 -13.66 24.55
N ALA A 37 12.98 -12.99 25.49
CA ALA A 37 12.71 -11.59 25.75
C ALA A 37 12.78 -10.81 24.43
N VAL A 38 11.86 -9.86 24.20
CA VAL A 38 11.84 -9.05 22.96
C VAL A 38 13.19 -8.36 22.70
N SER A 39 13.97 -8.08 23.75
CA SER A 39 15.35 -7.59 23.68
C SER A 39 16.34 -8.57 23.03
N ASP A 40 16.09 -9.87 23.13
CA ASP A 40 16.95 -10.93 22.60
C ASP A 40 16.59 -11.34 21.16
N ILE A 41 15.39 -10.98 20.67
CA ILE A 41 15.01 -11.17 19.24
C ILE A 41 16.05 -10.52 18.32
N TRP A 42 16.48 -9.30 18.65
CA TRP A 42 17.49 -8.54 17.88
C TRP A 42 18.90 -9.15 17.95
N ARG A 43 19.15 -10.07 18.87
CA ARG A 43 20.44 -10.77 19.04
C ARG A 43 20.51 -12.09 18.29
N THR A 44 19.38 -12.55 17.72
CA THR A 44 19.32 -13.78 16.94
C THR A 44 20.15 -13.66 15.65
N ASP A 45 20.64 -14.80 15.15
CA ASP A 45 21.31 -14.86 13.85
C ASP A 45 20.36 -14.47 12.71
N LEU A 46 19.07 -14.82 12.82
CA LEU A 46 18.03 -14.41 11.88
C LEU A 46 17.92 -12.89 11.80
N ALA A 47 17.81 -12.19 12.94
CA ALA A 47 17.73 -10.73 12.96
C ALA A 47 18.96 -10.08 12.31
N ARG A 48 20.17 -10.59 12.59
CA ARG A 48 21.40 -10.09 11.95
C ARG A 48 21.40 -10.32 10.44
N ARG A 49 20.98 -11.49 9.95
CA ARG A 49 20.90 -11.78 8.52
C ARG A 49 19.85 -10.92 7.82
N SER A 50 18.70 -10.71 8.45
CA SER A 50 17.64 -9.82 7.96
C SER A 50 18.13 -8.38 7.84
N GLU A 51 18.80 -7.86 8.86
CA GLU A 51 19.39 -6.51 8.85
C GLU A 51 20.45 -6.36 7.74
N GLN A 52 21.30 -7.37 7.54
CA GLN A 52 22.27 -7.37 6.45
C GLN A 52 21.58 -7.40 5.07
N ALA A 53 20.51 -8.17 4.92
CA ALA A 53 19.73 -8.21 3.67
C ALA A 53 19.08 -6.86 3.38
N LEU A 54 18.47 -6.23 4.39
CA LEU A 54 17.89 -4.89 4.30
C LEU A 54 18.94 -3.87 3.84
N ARG A 55 20.12 -3.85 4.47
CA ARG A 55 21.21 -2.92 4.09
C ARG A 55 21.72 -3.13 2.67
N ARG A 56 21.77 -4.39 2.19
CA ARG A 56 22.10 -4.68 0.78
C ARG A 56 21.02 -4.17 -0.16
N GLY A 57 19.75 -4.39 0.17
CA GLY A 57 18.60 -3.90 -0.60
C GLY A 57 18.59 -2.38 -0.72
N VAL A 58 18.72 -1.66 0.40
CA VAL A 58 18.81 -0.19 0.42
C VAL A 58 19.96 0.30 -0.46
N ARG A 59 21.16 -0.26 -0.30
CA ARG A 59 22.33 0.11 -1.11
C ARG A 59 22.09 -0.13 -2.60
N PHE A 60 21.49 -1.26 -2.94
CA PHE A 60 21.16 -1.59 -4.31
C PHE A 60 20.18 -0.54 -4.88
N LEU A 61 19.05 -0.29 -4.22
CA LEU A 61 18.07 0.69 -4.67
C LEU A 61 18.70 2.08 -4.86
N LEU A 62 19.47 2.57 -3.89
CA LEU A 62 20.17 3.86 -4.00
C LEU A 62 21.14 3.90 -5.20
N SER A 63 21.81 2.79 -5.53
CA SER A 63 22.70 2.72 -6.69
C SER A 63 21.98 2.70 -8.04
N GLN A 64 20.68 2.40 -8.07
CA GLN A 64 19.87 2.33 -9.29
C GLN A 64 19.12 3.64 -9.59
N GLN A 65 19.27 4.69 -8.78
CA GLN A 65 18.55 5.94 -9.01
C GLN A 65 19.07 6.65 -10.26
N ASN A 66 18.17 7.09 -11.12
CA ASN A 66 18.50 7.89 -12.30
C ASN A 66 18.93 9.31 -11.89
N PRO A 67 19.70 10.03 -12.75
CA PRO A 67 20.14 11.40 -12.47
C PRO A 67 19.00 12.40 -12.18
N ASP A 68 17.82 12.16 -12.74
CA ASP A 68 16.62 12.99 -12.54
C ASP A 68 15.85 12.69 -11.23
N GLY A 69 16.28 11.66 -10.48
CA GLY A 69 15.67 11.23 -9.22
C GLY A 69 14.70 10.06 -9.34
N SER A 70 14.38 9.60 -10.55
CA SER A 70 13.45 8.49 -10.77
C SER A 70 14.08 7.11 -10.54
N TRP A 71 13.21 6.11 -10.38
CA TRP A 71 13.55 4.70 -10.58
C TRP A 71 12.68 4.12 -11.70
N GLY A 72 13.32 3.50 -12.69
CA GLY A 72 12.64 2.93 -13.85
C GLY A 72 13.57 2.76 -15.04
N MET A 73 13.09 2.02 -16.04
CA MET A 73 13.82 1.81 -17.29
C MET A 73 13.62 3.01 -18.22
N GLY A 74 14.70 3.66 -18.63
CA GLY A 74 14.67 4.69 -19.69
C GLY A 74 14.36 6.11 -19.21
N LYS A 75 13.70 6.90 -20.07
CA LYS A 75 13.44 8.34 -19.86
C LYS A 75 12.37 8.57 -18.79
N ALA A 76 12.48 9.69 -18.06
CA ALA A 76 11.41 10.24 -17.22
C ALA A 76 10.06 10.28 -17.95
N THR A 77 9.17 9.36 -17.61
CA THR A 77 7.76 9.38 -18.05
C THR A 77 6.85 9.40 -16.84
N ASP A 78 5.61 9.84 -17.04
CA ASP A 78 4.59 9.78 -15.98
C ASP A 78 4.35 8.32 -15.52
N GLU A 79 4.61 7.33 -16.38
CA GLU A 79 4.54 5.90 -16.06
C GLU A 79 5.59 5.47 -15.02
N GLN A 80 6.73 6.15 -14.95
CA GLN A 80 7.76 5.90 -13.94
C GLN A 80 7.40 6.50 -12.57
N GLY A 81 6.31 7.27 -12.48
CA GLY A 81 5.82 7.84 -11.22
C GLY A 81 5.57 6.76 -10.16
N GLY A 82 4.91 5.66 -10.54
CA GLY A 82 4.62 4.56 -9.64
C GLY A 82 5.87 3.83 -9.13
N ASN A 83 6.81 3.50 -10.02
CA ASN A 83 8.08 2.87 -9.64
C ASN A 83 8.89 3.75 -8.69
N THR A 84 8.98 5.04 -9.00
CA THR A 84 9.69 6.01 -8.16
C THR A 84 9.03 6.14 -6.80
N ALA A 85 7.69 6.21 -6.74
CA ALA A 85 6.95 6.26 -5.49
C ALA A 85 7.14 4.98 -4.65
N LEU A 86 7.09 3.79 -5.27
CA LEU A 86 7.33 2.52 -4.59
C LEU A 86 8.72 2.48 -3.94
N VAL A 87 9.76 2.78 -4.72
CA VAL A 87 11.14 2.74 -4.22
C VAL A 87 11.35 3.79 -3.13
N THR A 88 10.79 4.99 -3.31
CA THR A 88 10.87 6.07 -2.30
C THR A 88 10.20 5.64 -0.99
N LEU A 89 9.00 5.06 -1.06
CA LEU A 89 8.29 4.55 0.11
C LEU A 89 9.10 3.44 0.81
N ALA A 90 9.66 2.50 0.05
CA ALA A 90 10.49 1.43 0.60
C ALA A 90 11.73 1.96 1.34
N LEU A 91 12.42 2.94 0.74
CA LEU A 91 13.59 3.58 1.36
C LEU A 91 13.21 4.34 2.64
N LEU A 92 12.13 5.13 2.62
CA LEU A 92 11.61 5.83 3.79
C LEU A 92 11.24 4.84 4.92
N SER A 93 10.57 3.73 4.59
CA SER A 93 10.22 2.67 5.54
C SER A 93 11.44 1.96 6.11
N CYS A 94 12.54 1.86 5.36
CA CYS A 94 13.83 1.36 5.84
C CYS A 94 14.61 2.38 6.69
N GLY A 95 14.07 3.56 6.93
CA GLY A 95 14.68 4.60 7.76
C GLY A 95 15.60 5.57 7.01
N GLU A 96 15.63 5.53 5.67
CA GLU A 96 16.32 6.57 4.91
C GLU A 96 15.71 7.94 5.20
N SER A 97 16.56 8.92 5.50
CA SER A 97 16.08 10.26 5.83
C SER A 97 15.48 10.93 4.61
N HIS A 98 14.34 11.60 4.79
CA HIS A 98 13.75 12.48 3.78
C HIS A 98 14.66 13.67 3.39
N GLN A 99 15.71 13.93 4.19
CA GLN A 99 16.72 14.94 3.92
C GLN A 99 17.89 14.41 3.09
N SER A 100 17.96 13.09 2.85
CA SER A 100 19.01 12.53 2.00
C SER A 100 18.88 13.03 0.56
N ALA A 101 20.02 13.20 -0.13
CA ALA A 101 20.02 13.70 -1.49
C ALA A 101 19.20 12.82 -2.45
N ALA A 102 19.20 11.50 -2.23
CA ALA A 102 18.43 10.55 -3.04
C ALA A 102 16.92 10.78 -2.89
N ILE A 103 16.41 10.88 -1.66
CA ILE A 103 14.98 11.11 -1.40
C ILE A 103 14.56 12.51 -1.85
N GLN A 104 15.39 13.54 -1.67
CA GLN A 104 15.08 14.89 -2.17
C GLN A 104 14.92 14.94 -3.69
N ARG A 105 15.79 14.25 -4.44
CA ARG A 105 15.64 14.13 -5.91
C ARG A 105 14.36 13.38 -6.28
N ALA A 106 14.03 12.31 -5.57
CA ALA A 106 12.81 11.55 -5.79
C ALA A 106 11.55 12.40 -5.54
N ILE A 107 11.52 13.18 -4.46
CA ILE A 107 10.44 14.14 -4.16
C ILE A 107 10.33 15.17 -5.30
N ALA A 108 11.45 15.73 -5.77
CA ALA A 108 11.45 16.70 -6.84
C ALA A 108 10.93 16.11 -8.17
N PHE A 109 11.20 14.84 -8.45
CA PHE A 109 10.63 14.10 -9.57
C PHE A 109 9.13 13.87 -9.40
N LEU A 110 8.70 13.35 -8.24
CA LEU A 110 7.31 13.01 -7.94
C LEU A 110 6.35 14.21 -7.97
N LYS A 111 6.86 15.42 -7.69
CA LYS A 111 6.12 16.69 -7.85
C LYS A 111 5.89 17.12 -9.30
N LYS A 112 6.67 16.59 -10.25
CA LYS A 112 6.58 16.97 -11.66
C LYS A 112 5.75 15.99 -12.48
N VAL A 113 5.77 14.72 -12.11
CA VAL A 113 5.00 13.69 -12.81
C VAL A 113 3.50 13.91 -12.62
N GLN A 114 2.75 13.52 -13.64
CA GLN A 114 1.29 13.61 -13.70
C GLN A 114 0.71 12.21 -13.97
N PRO A 115 0.79 11.27 -13.00
CA PRO A 115 0.38 9.88 -13.21
C PRO A 115 -1.10 9.74 -13.59
N GLU A 116 -1.94 10.73 -13.27
CA GLU A 116 -3.34 10.79 -13.68
C GLU A 116 -3.54 10.79 -15.21
N LYS A 117 -2.51 11.20 -15.96
CA LYS A 117 -2.50 11.19 -17.43
C LYS A 117 -2.09 9.84 -18.02
N THR A 118 -1.74 8.86 -17.19
CA THR A 118 -1.28 7.53 -17.61
C THR A 118 -2.39 6.50 -17.54
N TYR A 119 -2.21 5.36 -18.23
CA TYR A 119 -3.19 4.27 -18.18
C TYR A 119 -3.24 3.55 -16.82
N HIS A 120 -2.16 3.57 -16.02
CA HIS A 120 -2.03 2.86 -14.73
C HIS A 120 -1.90 3.84 -13.55
N ALA A 121 -2.84 4.78 -13.48
CA ALA A 121 -2.80 5.90 -12.55
C ALA A 121 -3.05 5.48 -11.08
N THR A 122 -3.99 4.56 -10.81
CA THR A 122 -4.38 4.19 -9.43
C THR A 122 -3.19 3.73 -8.60
N TYR A 123 -2.43 2.77 -9.11
CA TYR A 123 -1.21 2.28 -8.46
C TYR A 123 -0.22 3.41 -8.15
N SER A 124 0.05 4.24 -9.17
CA SER A 124 1.05 5.30 -9.09
C SER A 124 0.65 6.39 -8.10
N ILE A 125 -0.61 6.82 -8.14
CA ILE A 125 -1.15 7.87 -7.27
C ILE A 125 -1.28 7.36 -5.83
N ALA A 126 -1.72 6.12 -5.63
CA ALA A 126 -1.80 5.51 -4.30
C ALA A 126 -0.44 5.45 -3.60
N LEU A 127 0.59 4.97 -4.29
CA LEU A 127 1.94 4.92 -3.73
C LEU A 127 2.52 6.32 -3.52
N ARG A 128 2.23 7.26 -4.41
CA ARG A 128 2.65 8.65 -4.27
C ARG A 128 1.98 9.31 -3.05
N ALA A 129 0.71 9.03 -2.79
CA ALA A 129 0.01 9.43 -1.57
C ALA A 129 0.70 8.83 -0.31
N CYS A 130 1.10 7.57 -0.34
CA CYS A 130 1.84 6.94 0.77
C CYS A 130 3.17 7.64 1.04
N VAL A 131 3.91 8.02 -0.02
CA VAL A 131 5.14 8.82 0.10
C VAL A 131 4.83 10.15 0.75
N TRP A 132 3.85 10.91 0.25
CA TRP A 132 3.48 12.21 0.81
C TRP A 132 3.07 12.15 2.27
N ALA A 133 2.24 11.18 2.65
CA ALA A 133 1.85 10.95 4.04
C ALA A 133 3.05 10.68 4.95
N SER A 134 4.11 10.06 4.43
CA SER A 134 5.35 9.77 5.15
C SER A 134 6.30 10.98 5.30
N LEU A 135 6.00 12.12 4.67
CA LEU A 135 6.83 13.33 4.73
C LEU A 135 6.25 14.38 5.68
N PRO A 136 7.10 15.30 6.21
CA PRO A 136 6.61 16.51 6.90
C PRO A 136 5.66 17.34 6.03
N GLU A 137 4.65 17.97 6.66
CA GLU A 137 3.63 18.80 6.00
C GLU A 137 4.23 19.87 5.06
N GLN A 138 5.34 20.48 5.47
CA GLN A 138 6.03 21.53 4.71
C GLN A 138 6.56 21.04 3.35
N LEU A 139 6.91 19.76 3.24
CA LEU A 139 7.44 19.17 2.01
C LEU A 139 6.32 18.70 1.07
N ARG A 140 5.26 18.10 1.62
CA ARG A 140 4.14 17.55 0.85
C ARG A 140 3.10 18.58 0.42
N GLN A 141 2.96 19.70 1.13
CA GLN A 141 2.04 20.79 0.79
C GLN A 141 0.63 20.28 0.43
N ASN A 142 0.13 20.58 -0.78
CA ASN A 142 -1.19 20.16 -1.25
C ASN A 142 -1.19 18.83 -2.02
N GLU A 143 -0.02 18.20 -2.21
CA GLU A 143 0.11 17.00 -3.05
C GLU A 143 -0.71 15.82 -2.49
N LEU A 144 -0.65 15.59 -1.17
CA LEU A 144 -1.43 14.53 -0.53
C LEU A 144 -2.94 14.76 -0.64
N ARG A 145 -3.38 16.02 -0.54
CA ARG A 145 -4.81 16.37 -0.70
C ARG A 145 -5.27 16.16 -2.14
N ALA A 146 -4.41 16.46 -3.11
CA ALA A 146 -4.70 16.24 -4.53
C ALA A 146 -4.79 14.74 -4.84
N ASP A 147 -3.81 13.94 -4.40
CA ASP A 147 -3.81 12.49 -4.59
C ASP A 147 -5.00 11.83 -3.87
N LEU A 148 -5.32 12.25 -2.64
CA LEU A 148 -6.52 11.77 -1.94
C LEU A 148 -7.80 12.06 -2.72
N ARG A 149 -7.98 13.29 -3.21
CA ARG A 149 -9.17 13.66 -3.99
C ARG A 149 -9.30 12.77 -5.22
N TRP A 150 -8.20 12.59 -5.95
CA TRP A 150 -8.18 11.73 -7.12
C TRP A 150 -8.56 10.29 -6.77
N LEU A 151 -8.02 9.73 -5.67
CA LEU A 151 -8.34 8.38 -5.22
C LEU A 151 -9.80 8.22 -4.79
N LEU A 152 -10.42 9.24 -4.22
CA LEU A 152 -11.85 9.23 -3.91
C LEU A 152 -12.70 9.23 -5.19
N ASP A 153 -12.30 10.03 -6.18
CA ASP A 153 -12.96 10.11 -7.49
C ASP A 153 -12.76 8.84 -8.32
N ALA A 154 -11.63 8.15 -8.15
CA ALA A 154 -11.29 6.92 -8.87
C ALA A 154 -12.01 5.67 -8.34
N MET A 155 -12.50 5.70 -7.09
CA MET A 155 -13.28 4.59 -6.54
C MET A 155 -14.56 4.41 -7.35
N ILE A 156 -14.82 3.17 -7.76
CA ILE A 156 -16.03 2.81 -8.51
C ILE A 156 -17.26 3.14 -7.66
N GLN A 157 -18.21 3.89 -8.23
CA GLN A 157 -19.41 4.38 -7.54
C GLN A 157 -20.68 3.58 -7.88
N GLY A 158 -20.59 2.61 -8.80
CA GLY A 158 -21.76 1.89 -9.29
C GLY A 158 -21.45 0.48 -9.82
N PRO A 159 -22.49 -0.25 -10.23
CA PRO A 159 -22.31 -1.60 -10.77
C PRO A 159 -21.57 -1.57 -12.11
N SER A 160 -20.88 -2.66 -12.40
CA SER A 160 -20.26 -2.91 -13.71
C SER A 160 -20.63 -4.29 -14.23
N ARG A 161 -20.47 -4.52 -15.54
CA ARG A 161 -20.79 -5.81 -16.14
C ARG A 161 -19.64 -6.79 -15.97
N ALA A 162 -19.92 -7.96 -15.43
CA ALA A 162 -18.98 -9.07 -15.51
C ALA A 162 -18.96 -9.68 -16.91
N ARG A 163 -17.98 -10.56 -17.14
CA ARG A 163 -17.73 -11.17 -18.46
C ARG A 163 -18.90 -12.04 -18.96
N ASP A 164 -19.67 -12.62 -18.06
CA ASP A 164 -20.88 -13.39 -18.33
C ASP A 164 -22.12 -12.52 -18.55
N GLY A 165 -21.97 -11.18 -18.53
CA GLY A 165 -23.04 -10.22 -18.77
C GLY A 165 -23.84 -9.83 -17.52
N ARG A 166 -23.59 -10.46 -16.36
CA ARG A 166 -24.30 -10.13 -15.12
C ARG A 166 -23.86 -8.76 -14.57
N SER A 167 -24.80 -8.05 -13.95
CA SER A 167 -24.49 -6.83 -13.19
C SER A 167 -23.86 -7.22 -11.87
N VAL A 168 -22.65 -6.75 -11.60
CA VAL A 168 -21.95 -6.97 -10.32
C VAL A 168 -21.77 -5.61 -9.66
N ASP A 169 -22.21 -5.51 -8.41
CA ASP A 169 -21.90 -4.34 -7.60
C ASP A 169 -20.40 -4.35 -7.28
N ARG A 170 -19.72 -3.30 -7.70
CA ARG A 170 -18.27 -3.13 -7.49
C ARG A 170 -17.95 -1.79 -6.85
N ARG A 171 -18.93 -1.21 -6.16
CA ARG A 171 -18.70 -0.06 -5.29
C ARG A 171 -17.59 -0.38 -4.29
N GLY A 172 -16.72 0.59 -4.01
CA GLY A 172 -15.56 0.37 -3.15
C GLY A 172 -14.33 -0.20 -3.84
N MET A 173 -14.47 -0.67 -5.09
CA MET A 173 -13.35 -1.22 -5.86
C MET A 173 -12.67 -0.14 -6.71
N TYR A 174 -11.46 -0.44 -7.16
CA TYR A 174 -10.67 0.42 -8.04
C TYR A 174 -10.27 -0.30 -9.32
N ASP A 175 -10.21 0.49 -10.38
CA ASP A 175 -9.64 0.13 -11.68
C ASP A 175 -8.31 0.90 -11.86
N TYR A 176 -7.75 0.89 -13.06
CA TYR A 176 -6.46 1.52 -13.35
C TYR A 176 -6.51 3.06 -13.44
N ASN A 177 -7.67 3.65 -13.73
CA ASN A 177 -7.86 5.11 -13.84
C ASN A 177 -9.31 5.51 -13.48
N VAL A 178 -9.54 6.82 -13.26
CA VAL A 178 -10.88 7.41 -13.11
C VAL A 178 -11.72 7.10 -14.34
N GLY A 179 -12.98 6.71 -14.12
CA GLY A 179 -13.88 6.27 -15.19
C GLY A 179 -13.67 4.80 -15.63
N GLY A 180 -12.62 4.14 -15.12
CA GLY A 180 -12.36 2.72 -15.33
C GLY A 180 -11.73 2.37 -16.68
N SER A 181 -11.17 1.17 -16.77
CA SER A 181 -10.65 0.59 -18.03
C SER A 181 -11.72 -0.19 -18.81
N GLY A 182 -12.96 -0.22 -18.29
CA GLY A 182 -14.03 -1.10 -18.75
C GLY A 182 -14.00 -2.51 -18.14
N LEU A 183 -12.96 -2.84 -17.35
CA LEU A 183 -12.84 -4.14 -16.67
C LEU A 183 -13.61 -4.20 -15.35
N GLY A 184 -14.00 -3.04 -14.80
CA GLY A 184 -14.80 -2.89 -13.58
C GLY A 184 -13.98 -3.09 -12.31
N GLY A 185 -12.68 -2.83 -12.35
CA GLY A 185 -11.80 -2.94 -11.19
C GLY A 185 -11.42 -4.37 -10.77
N ASP A 186 -10.34 -4.44 -10.00
CA ASP A 186 -9.69 -5.67 -9.54
C ASP A 186 -9.19 -5.52 -8.09
N TYR A 187 -8.91 -6.63 -7.41
CA TYR A 187 -8.50 -6.59 -5.99
C TYR A 187 -7.09 -6.02 -5.79
N SER A 188 -6.21 -6.04 -6.80
CA SER A 188 -4.87 -5.47 -6.71
C SER A 188 -4.92 -3.94 -6.71
N ASN A 189 -5.54 -3.33 -7.72
CA ASN A 189 -5.76 -1.88 -7.77
C ASN A 189 -6.60 -1.42 -6.59
N SER A 190 -7.60 -2.21 -6.17
CA SER A 190 -8.39 -1.89 -4.97
C SER A 190 -7.54 -1.86 -3.71
N GLN A 191 -6.61 -2.80 -3.55
CA GLN A 191 -5.68 -2.79 -2.43
C GLN A 191 -4.85 -1.51 -2.42
N TYR A 192 -4.26 -1.12 -3.56
CA TYR A 192 -3.47 0.11 -3.63
C TYR A 192 -4.33 1.36 -3.43
N GLY A 193 -5.48 1.45 -4.08
CA GLY A 193 -6.40 2.58 -3.94
C GLY A 193 -6.76 2.84 -2.47
N VAL A 194 -7.18 1.79 -1.77
CA VAL A 194 -7.50 1.84 -0.33
C VAL A 194 -6.26 2.16 0.51
N LEU A 195 -5.10 1.60 0.19
CA LEU A 195 -3.84 1.88 0.89
C LEU A 195 -3.50 3.38 0.82
N GLY A 196 -3.58 3.99 -0.36
CA GLY A 196 -3.32 5.42 -0.54
C GLY A 196 -4.27 6.31 0.27
N VAL A 197 -5.57 5.97 0.27
CA VAL A 197 -6.57 6.69 1.06
C VAL A 197 -6.35 6.50 2.57
N TRP A 198 -5.94 5.30 3.00
CA TRP A 198 -5.60 5.02 4.39
C TRP A 198 -4.39 5.84 4.86
N TYR A 199 -3.32 5.92 4.07
CA TYR A 199 -2.16 6.77 4.39
C TYR A 199 -2.55 8.24 4.50
N ALA A 200 -3.44 8.73 3.62
CA ALA A 200 -3.93 10.09 3.70
C ALA A 200 -4.73 10.35 4.99
N ALA A 201 -5.56 9.39 5.40
CA ALA A 201 -6.30 9.45 6.66
C ALA A 201 -5.37 9.40 7.89
N ASP A 202 -4.37 8.52 7.92
CA ASP A 202 -3.38 8.44 9.01
C ASP A 202 -2.54 9.73 9.14
N ALA A 203 -2.31 10.41 8.01
CA ALA A 203 -1.67 11.72 7.96
C ALA A 203 -2.58 12.89 8.40
N GLY A 204 -3.84 12.60 8.77
CA GLY A 204 -4.79 13.55 9.35
C GLY A 204 -5.75 14.20 8.36
N LEU A 205 -5.87 13.70 7.12
CA LEU A 205 -6.90 14.17 6.20
C LEU A 205 -8.24 13.47 6.47
N GLU A 206 -9.34 14.22 6.36
CA GLU A 206 -10.67 13.66 6.53
C GLU A 206 -11.10 12.84 5.31
N VAL A 207 -11.61 11.64 5.55
CA VAL A 207 -12.16 10.75 4.53
C VAL A 207 -13.62 10.44 4.88
N PRO A 208 -14.59 10.58 3.94
CA PRO A 208 -15.99 10.32 4.22
C PRO A 208 -16.25 8.91 4.76
N ARG A 209 -17.08 8.74 5.79
CA ARG A 209 -17.46 7.42 6.32
C ARG A 209 -18.04 6.49 5.24
N ALA A 210 -18.78 7.06 4.29
CA ALA A 210 -19.37 6.32 3.18
C ALA A 210 -18.31 5.63 2.30
N TYR A 211 -17.12 6.22 2.16
CA TYR A 211 -16.01 5.60 1.44
C TYR A 211 -15.61 4.27 2.09
N TRP A 212 -15.32 4.30 3.40
CA TRP A 212 -14.91 3.11 4.15
C TRP A 212 -15.95 2.00 4.12
N LYS A 213 -17.23 2.36 4.22
CA LYS A 213 -18.32 1.39 4.15
C LYS A 213 -18.40 0.70 2.79
N GLN A 214 -18.23 1.46 1.69
CA GLN A 214 -18.27 0.88 0.35
C GLN A 214 -17.07 -0.03 0.09
N VAL A 215 -15.88 0.37 0.55
CA VAL A 215 -14.68 -0.48 0.51
C VAL A 215 -14.94 -1.78 1.27
N GLU A 216 -15.34 -1.70 2.54
CA GLU A 216 -15.65 -2.88 3.35
C GLU A 216 -16.66 -3.81 2.67
N ASP A 217 -17.77 -3.26 2.16
CA ASP A 217 -18.79 -4.03 1.46
C ASP A 217 -18.23 -4.74 0.21
N GLY A 218 -17.42 -4.07 -0.59
CA GLY A 218 -16.80 -4.63 -1.79
C GLY A 218 -15.81 -5.76 -1.51
N TRP A 219 -15.03 -5.64 -0.42
CA TRP A 219 -14.09 -6.67 0.00
C TRP A 219 -14.79 -7.89 0.61
N LEU A 220 -15.78 -7.68 1.49
CA LEU A 220 -16.56 -8.78 2.08
C LEU A 220 -17.37 -9.54 1.02
N ALA A 221 -17.90 -8.84 0.02
CA ALA A 221 -18.73 -9.46 -1.01
C ALA A 221 -17.99 -10.41 -1.96
N GLY A 222 -16.65 -10.34 -2.04
CA GLY A 222 -15.89 -11.23 -2.93
C GLY A 222 -14.81 -12.06 -2.24
N GLN A 223 -14.84 -12.17 -0.92
CA GLN A 223 -14.04 -13.15 -0.20
C GLN A 223 -14.54 -14.56 -0.53
N CYS A 224 -13.62 -15.45 -0.90
CA CYS A 224 -13.90 -16.86 -1.15
C CYS A 224 -14.00 -17.65 0.17
N GLU A 225 -14.57 -18.87 0.13
CA GLU A 225 -14.73 -19.73 1.32
C GLU A 225 -13.39 -20.10 1.99
N ASP A 226 -12.30 -20.09 1.22
CA ASP A 226 -10.94 -20.35 1.70
C ASP A 226 -10.27 -19.12 2.36
N GLY A 227 -10.99 -17.99 2.42
CA GLY A 227 -10.50 -16.71 2.97
C GLY A 227 -9.72 -15.85 1.99
N GLY A 228 -9.48 -16.32 0.76
CA GLY A 228 -8.79 -15.59 -0.30
C GLY A 228 -9.72 -14.69 -1.13
N TRP A 229 -9.13 -14.04 -2.14
CA TRP A 229 -9.86 -13.30 -3.17
C TRP A 229 -9.34 -13.71 -4.54
N ALA A 230 -10.26 -13.92 -5.50
CA ALA A 230 -9.88 -13.99 -6.90
C ALA A 230 -9.29 -12.64 -7.36
N TYR A 231 -8.60 -12.61 -8.51
CA TYR A 231 -8.07 -11.34 -9.02
C TYR A 231 -9.19 -10.32 -9.34
N MET A 232 -10.29 -10.78 -9.94
CA MET A 232 -11.44 -9.96 -10.31
C MET A 232 -12.65 -10.26 -9.41
N PRO A 233 -13.43 -9.24 -9.02
CA PRO A 233 -14.70 -9.45 -8.32
C PRO A 233 -15.71 -10.29 -9.13
N GLY A 234 -16.41 -11.17 -8.42
CA GLY A 234 -17.52 -11.94 -8.96
C GLY A 234 -17.11 -13.12 -9.84
N ARG A 235 -15.92 -13.68 -9.63
CA ARG A 235 -15.48 -14.96 -10.17
C ARG A 235 -15.57 -16.08 -9.16
#